data_AF-A0A0C2F0D3-F1
#
_entry.id   AF-A0A0C2F0D3-F1
#
_cell.length_a   1.000
_cell.length_b   1.000
_cell.length_c   1.000
_cell.angle_alpha   90.00
_cell.angle_beta   90.00
_cell.angle_gamma   90.00
#
_symmetry.space_group_name_H-M   'P 1'
#
loop_
_entity.id
_entity.type
_entity.pdbx_description
1 polymer ?
#
loop_
_entity_poly.entity_id
_entity_poly.type
_entity_poly.pdbx_seq_one_letter_code
_entity_poly.pdbx_strand_id
1 'polypeptide(L)'
;MKNETFGARLLYRRKKLKLSQAALGKLVKVAHVTISQWERDETQPAGKRLFALSQALQCSPTWLLFGDEDKQPGEPIPDNQPVNLTEDQKELLQLFDALPESEQKALLSEMRARVENFNKLFEELLKARKRSANK
;
A
#
# COMPACT_ATOMS: atom_id res chain seq x y z
N MET A 1 11.43 -20.01 5.26
CA MET A 1 10.32 -20.07 6.24
C MET A 1 9.05 -19.63 5.53
N LYS A 2 7.98 -20.39 5.77
CA LYS A 2 6.67 -20.33 5.10
C LYS A 2 5.99 -18.97 5.29
N ASN A 3 6.02 -18.13 4.26
CA ASN A 3 5.21 -16.90 4.16
C ASN A 3 3.76 -17.24 3.77
N GLU A 4 3.15 -18.22 4.44
CA GLU A 4 1.83 -18.77 4.07
C GLU A 4 0.68 -17.84 4.51
N THR A 5 0.78 -17.18 5.67
CA THR A 5 -0.27 -16.30 6.20
C THR A 5 -0.02 -14.81 5.96
N PHE A 6 -1.06 -14.00 6.12
CA PHE A 6 -0.96 -12.54 6.06
C PHE A 6 0.00 -12.01 7.13
N GLY A 7 -0.14 -12.46 8.37
CA GLY A 7 0.71 -12.06 9.49
C GLY A 7 2.18 -12.40 9.26
N ALA A 8 2.47 -13.58 8.70
CA ALA A 8 3.82 -13.98 8.33
C ALA A 8 4.43 -13.08 7.25
N ARG A 9 3.67 -12.75 6.18
CA ARG A 9 4.12 -11.82 5.13
C ARG A 9 4.37 -10.41 5.66
N LEU A 10 3.47 -9.91 6.51
CA LEU A 10 3.61 -8.63 7.20
C LEU A 10 4.90 -8.58 8.03
N LEU A 11 5.10 -9.57 8.90
CA LEU A 11 6.29 -9.67 9.74
C LEU A 11 7.57 -9.74 8.89
N TYR A 12 7.58 -10.61 7.88
CA TYR A 12 8.69 -10.77 6.94
C TYR A 12 9.05 -9.42 6.30
N ARG A 13 8.07 -8.71 5.74
CA ARG A 13 8.33 -7.46 5.02
C ARG A 13 8.79 -6.35 5.96
N ARG A 14 8.16 -6.21 7.14
CA ARG A 14 8.58 -5.24 8.15
C ARG A 14 10.03 -5.45 8.58
N LYS A 15 10.43 -6.72 8.80
CA LYS A 15 11.81 -7.07 9.16
C LYS A 15 12.78 -6.82 8.01
N LYS A 16 12.41 -7.10 6.76
CA LYS A 16 13.22 -6.76 5.57
C LYS A 16 13.46 -5.25 5.46
N LEU A 17 12.47 -4.44 5.84
CA LEU A 17 12.55 -2.98 5.94
C LEU A 17 13.21 -2.46 7.23
N LYS A 18 13.67 -3.35 8.12
CA LYS A 18 14.30 -3.01 9.41
C LYS A 18 13.44 -2.11 10.31
N LEU A 19 12.11 -2.21 10.20
CA LEU A 19 11.17 -1.42 11.00
C LEU A 19 10.82 -2.13 12.31
N SER A 20 10.73 -1.37 13.41
CA SER A 20 10.06 -1.85 14.64
C SER A 20 8.54 -1.82 14.47
N GLN A 21 7.78 -2.57 15.29
CA GLN A 21 6.32 -2.52 15.26
C GLN A 21 5.81 -1.10 15.61
N ALA A 22 6.50 -0.39 16.49
CA ALA A 22 6.18 1.00 16.83
C ALA A 22 6.46 1.96 15.66
N ALA A 23 7.57 1.78 14.95
CA ALA A 23 7.88 2.58 13.77
C ALA A 23 6.83 2.36 12.66
N LEU A 24 6.49 1.10 12.37
CA LEU A 24 5.43 0.79 11.40
C LEU A 24 4.06 1.32 11.85
N GLY A 25 3.72 1.17 13.13
CA GLY A 25 2.50 1.74 13.70
C GLY A 25 2.40 3.26 13.49
N LYS A 26 3.50 3.99 13.70
CA LYS A 26 3.58 5.44 13.44
C LYS A 26 3.32 5.78 11.97
N LEU A 27 3.92 5.05 11.03
CA LEU A 27 3.72 5.25 9.59
C LEU A 27 2.26 5.01 9.16
N VAL A 28 1.64 3.96 9.71
CA VAL A 28 0.27 3.55 9.38
C VAL A 28 -0.79 4.29 10.23
N LYS A 29 -0.34 5.11 11.19
CA LYS A 29 -1.18 5.84 12.17
C LYS A 29 -2.06 4.92 13.03
N VAL A 30 -1.45 3.84 13.55
CA VAL A 30 -2.06 2.89 14.48
C VAL A 30 -1.13 2.60 15.66
N ALA A 31 -1.67 2.07 16.76
CA ALA A 31 -0.85 1.64 17.88
C ALA A 31 0.04 0.45 17.49
N HIS A 32 1.22 0.32 18.12
CA HIS A 32 2.12 -0.82 17.89
C HIS A 32 1.44 -2.17 18.20
N VAL A 33 0.53 -2.20 19.18
CA VAL A 33 -0.27 -3.38 19.54
C VAL A 33 -1.12 -3.85 18.36
N THR A 34 -1.68 -2.93 17.57
CA THR A 34 -2.44 -3.27 16.36
C THR A 34 -1.56 -3.97 15.32
N ILE A 35 -0.31 -3.51 15.14
CA ILE A 35 0.66 -4.20 14.26
C ILE A 35 0.94 -5.62 14.80
N SER A 36 1.15 -5.76 16.11
CA SER A 36 1.37 -7.07 16.73
C SER A 36 0.18 -8.03 16.56
N GLN A 37 -1.05 -7.54 16.67
CA GLN A 37 -2.26 -8.33 16.42
C GLN A 37 -2.35 -8.79 14.96
N TRP A 38 -2.01 -7.91 14.02
CA TRP A 38 -1.96 -8.25 12.59
C TRP A 38 -0.88 -9.28 12.27
N GLU A 39 0.31 -9.16 12.86
CA GLU A 39 1.41 -10.12 12.66
C GLU A 39 1.11 -11.51 13.22
N ARG A 40 0.20 -11.62 14.19
CA ARG A 40 -0.24 -12.88 14.79
C ARG A 40 -1.54 -13.41 14.18
N ASP A 41 -1.97 -12.82 13.06
CA ASP A 41 -3.20 -13.17 12.34
C ASP A 41 -4.49 -13.09 13.20
N GLU A 42 -4.49 -12.36 14.32
CA GLU A 42 -5.68 -12.21 15.18
C GLU A 42 -6.73 -11.29 14.55
N THR A 43 -6.26 -10.24 13.87
CA THR A 43 -7.10 -9.31 13.11
C THR A 43 -6.42 -8.98 11.80
N GLN A 44 -7.18 -8.42 10.86
CA GLN A 44 -6.63 -7.96 9.57
C GLN A 44 -7.05 -6.51 9.29
N PRO A 45 -6.18 -5.72 8.64
CA PRO A 45 -6.55 -4.40 8.15
C PRO A 45 -7.52 -4.51 6.97
N ALA A 46 -8.32 -3.46 6.77
CA ALA A 46 -9.21 -3.30 5.62
C ALA A 46 -9.24 -1.84 5.17
N GLY A 47 -9.66 -1.59 3.93
CA GLY A 47 -9.82 -0.24 3.41
C GLY A 47 -8.55 0.60 3.56
N LYS A 48 -8.72 1.84 4.01
CA LYS A 48 -7.63 2.82 4.18
C LYS A 48 -6.43 2.28 4.97
N ARG A 49 -6.64 1.42 5.97
CA ARG A 49 -5.53 0.85 6.77
C ARG A 49 -4.70 -0.15 5.98
N LEU A 50 -5.31 -0.94 5.11
CA LEU A 50 -4.59 -1.88 4.24
C LEU A 50 -3.74 -1.14 3.22
N PHE A 51 -4.29 -0.08 2.61
CA PHE A 51 -3.53 0.77 1.68
C PHE A 51 -2.38 1.52 2.36
N ALA A 52 -2.59 2.04 3.58
CA ALA A 52 -1.53 2.69 4.34
C ALA A 52 -0.43 1.69 4.74
N LEU A 53 -0.83 0.48 5.17
CA LEU A 53 0.11 -0.58 5.55
C LEU A 53 0.95 -1.06 4.36
N SER A 54 0.32 -1.31 3.22
CA SER A 54 1.01 -1.75 1.99
C SER A 54 1.98 -0.70 1.46
N GLN A 55 1.62 0.60 1.51
CA GLN A 55 2.54 1.70 1.19
C GLN A 55 3.74 1.74 2.15
N ALA A 56 3.51 1.71 3.46
CA ALA A 56 4.58 1.71 4.46
C ALA A 56 5.50 0.49 4.34
N LEU A 57 4.97 -0.62 3.82
CA LEU A 57 5.71 -1.86 3.58
C LEU A 57 6.26 -1.98 2.15
N GLN A 58 6.09 -0.97 1.30
CA GLN A 58 6.55 -0.97 -0.09
C GLN A 58 6.20 -2.29 -0.81
N CYS A 59 4.92 -2.68 -0.72
CA CYS A 59 4.41 -3.90 -1.34
C CYS A 59 2.97 -3.70 -1.83
N SER A 60 2.47 -4.59 -2.68
CA SER A 60 1.06 -4.53 -3.07
C SER A 60 0.14 -5.01 -1.94
N PRO A 61 -1.10 -4.49 -1.83
CA PRO A 61 -2.10 -5.03 -0.91
C PRO A 61 -2.41 -6.50 -1.16
N THR A 62 -2.42 -6.95 -2.42
CA THR A 62 -2.79 -8.33 -2.77
C THR A 62 -1.69 -9.32 -2.45
N TRP A 63 -0.42 -8.98 -2.65
CA TRP A 63 0.69 -9.79 -2.16
C TRP A 63 0.64 -9.90 -0.64
N LEU A 64 0.41 -8.78 0.06
CA LEU A 64 0.36 -8.80 1.52
C LEU A 64 -0.79 -9.71 2.02
N LEU A 65 -1.98 -9.59 1.43
CA LEU A 65 -3.15 -10.38 1.80
C LEU A 65 -3.09 -11.84 1.37
N PHE A 66 -2.65 -12.14 0.15
CA PHE A 66 -2.83 -13.45 -0.49
C PHE A 66 -1.54 -14.10 -0.98
N GLY A 67 -0.43 -13.37 -1.02
CA GLY A 67 0.85 -13.90 -1.47
C GLY A 67 1.04 -13.98 -2.98
N ASP A 68 0.28 -13.21 -3.76
CA ASP A 68 0.36 -13.15 -5.23
C ASP A 68 1.82 -13.04 -5.72
N GLU A 69 2.34 -14.11 -6.33
CA GLU A 69 3.77 -14.23 -6.67
C GLU A 69 4.22 -13.21 -7.71
N ASP A 70 3.35 -12.86 -8.65
CA ASP A 70 3.58 -11.83 -9.66
C ASP A 70 3.59 -10.40 -9.08
N LYS A 71 3.21 -10.25 -7.81
CA LYS A 71 3.19 -8.97 -7.08
C LYS A 71 4.17 -8.93 -5.90
N GLN A 72 5.17 -9.81 -5.89
CA GLN A 72 6.20 -9.80 -4.85
C GLN A 72 6.91 -8.44 -4.76
N PRO A 73 7.12 -7.92 -3.55
CA PRO A 73 7.82 -6.65 -3.36
C PRO A 73 9.30 -6.82 -3.68
N GLY A 74 9.85 -5.83 -4.38
CA GLY A 74 11.28 -5.74 -4.65
C GLY A 74 12.13 -5.46 -3.41
N GLU A 75 13.39 -5.11 -3.64
CA GLU A 75 14.28 -4.69 -2.57
C GLU A 75 13.76 -3.42 -1.88
N PRO A 76 13.94 -3.28 -0.55
CA PRO A 76 13.67 -2.05 0.17
C PRO A 76 14.29 -0.82 -0.51
N ILE A 77 13.45 0.17 -0.79
CA ILE A 77 13.89 1.48 -1.30
C ILE A 77 14.10 2.37 -0.07
N PRO A 78 15.32 2.88 0.22
CA PRO A 78 15.55 3.78 1.33
C PRO A 78 14.79 5.11 1.16
N ASP A 79 14.29 5.68 2.27
CA ASP A 79 13.54 6.95 2.27
C ASP A 79 14.31 8.14 1.66
N ASN A 80 15.64 8.09 1.63
CA ASN A 80 16.52 9.16 1.10
C ASN A 80 17.01 8.91 -0.33
N GLN A 81 16.47 7.92 -1.04
CA GLN A 81 16.87 7.70 -2.42
C GLN A 81 16.16 8.72 -3.34
N PRO A 82 16.88 9.39 -4.26
CA PRO A 82 16.24 10.28 -5.22
C PRO A 82 15.18 9.51 -6.00
N VAL A 83 13.96 10.06 -6.03
CA VAL A 83 12.84 9.47 -6.78
C VAL A 83 13.21 9.48 -8.26
N ASN A 84 13.47 8.31 -8.83
CA ASN A 84 13.71 8.19 -10.26
C ASN A 84 12.36 8.15 -10.96
N LEU A 85 11.95 9.28 -11.53
CA LEU A 85 10.68 9.41 -12.23
C LEU A 85 10.75 8.74 -13.61
N THR A 86 9.68 8.05 -14.00
CA THR A 86 9.52 7.57 -15.37
C THR A 86 9.38 8.73 -16.35
N GLU A 87 9.56 8.48 -17.66
CA GLU A 87 9.38 9.52 -18.68
C GLU A 87 7.95 10.11 -18.63
N ASP A 88 6.92 9.27 -18.53
CA ASP A 88 5.52 9.72 -18.37
C ASP A 88 5.31 10.58 -17.12
N GLN A 89 5.99 10.27 -16.01
CA GLN A 89 5.89 11.05 -14.78
C GLN A 89 6.56 12.43 -14.92
N LYS A 90 7.68 12.50 -15.63
CA LYS A 90 8.34 13.78 -15.95
C LYS A 90 7.47 14.62 -16.87
N GLU A 91 6.91 14.02 -17.91
CA GLU A 91 5.98 14.69 -18.84
C GLU A 91 4.76 15.22 -18.09
N LEU A 92 4.16 14.42 -17.21
CA LEU A 92 3.03 14.86 -16.38
C LEU A 92 3.37 16.10 -15.54
N LEU A 93 4.55 16.14 -14.90
CA LEU A 93 4.97 17.29 -14.12
C LEU A 93 5.19 18.53 -14.99
N GLN A 94 5.83 18.38 -16.16
CA GLN A 94 6.00 19.48 -17.10
C GLN A 94 4.66 20.06 -17.57
N LEU A 95 3.70 19.20 -17.91
CA LEU A 95 2.36 19.63 -18.30
C LEU A 95 1.62 20.27 -17.12
N PHE A 96 1.72 19.70 -15.92
CA PHE A 96 1.09 20.24 -14.71
C PHE A 96 1.58 21.65 -14.37
N ASP A 97 2.90 21.87 -14.41
CA ASP A 97 3.51 23.16 -14.12
C ASP A 97 3.17 24.23 -15.16
N ALA A 98 2.83 23.83 -16.39
CA ALA A 98 2.40 24.73 -17.45
C ALA A 98 0.92 25.17 -17.33
N LEU A 99 0.12 24.53 -16.47
CA LEU A 99 -1.29 24.88 -16.26
C LEU A 99 -1.48 26.06 -15.30
N PRO A 100 -2.52 26.90 -15.47
CA PRO A 100 -2.93 27.87 -14.45
C PRO A 100 -3.28 27.20 -13.11
N GLU A 101 -3.12 27.93 -12.00
CA GLU A 101 -3.35 27.40 -10.63
C GLU A 101 -4.77 26.81 -10.45
N SER A 102 -5.78 27.40 -11.09
CA SER A 102 -7.16 26.88 -11.07
C SER A 102 -7.27 25.50 -11.70
N GLU A 103 -6.61 25.30 -12.84
CA GLU A 103 -6.59 24.03 -13.58
C GLU A 103 -5.77 22.98 -12.84
N GLN A 104 -4.63 23.37 -12.26
CA GLN A 104 -3.84 22.49 -11.39
C GLN A 104 -4.69 21.94 -10.23
N LYS A 105 -5.45 22.80 -9.54
CA LYS A 105 -6.35 22.39 -8.45
C LYS A 105 -7.49 21.50 -8.94
N ALA A 106 -8.08 21.82 -10.08
CA ALA A 106 -9.15 21.02 -10.68
C ALA A 106 -8.66 19.62 -11.04
N LEU A 107 -7.52 19.51 -11.72
CA LEU A 107 -6.89 18.24 -12.08
C LEU A 107 -6.57 17.39 -10.85
N LEU A 108 -5.97 17.99 -9.80
CA LEU A 108 -5.72 17.28 -8.54
C LEU A 108 -7.00 16.78 -7.88
N SER A 109 -8.10 17.55 -7.96
CA SER A 109 -9.41 17.11 -7.46
C SER A 109 -9.92 15.90 -8.22
N GLU A 110 -9.84 15.93 -9.55
CA GLU A 110 -10.26 14.80 -10.41
C GLU A 110 -9.42 13.55 -10.14
N MET A 111 -8.09 13.69 -10.08
CA MET A 111 -7.20 12.57 -9.78
C MET A 111 -7.50 11.95 -8.41
N ARG A 112 -7.78 12.77 -7.39
CA ARG A 112 -8.18 12.28 -6.05
C ARG A 112 -9.49 11.50 -6.11
N ALA A 113 -10.50 12.01 -6.81
CA ALA A 113 -11.79 11.34 -6.97
C ALA A 113 -11.62 10.00 -7.72
N ARG A 114 -10.81 9.99 -8.78
CA ARG A 114 -10.50 8.78 -9.55
C ARG A 114 -9.80 7.73 -8.68
N VAL A 115 -8.78 8.12 -7.92
CA VAL A 115 -8.09 7.22 -6.97
C VAL A 115 -9.05 6.67 -5.92
N GLU A 116 -9.93 7.49 -5.36
CA GLU A 116 -10.93 7.03 -4.39
C GLU A 116 -11.89 6.00 -4.99
N ASN A 117 -12.37 6.23 -6.21
CA ASN A 117 -13.24 5.30 -6.93
C ASN A 117 -12.55 3.96 -7.19
N PHE A 118 -11.29 3.98 -7.65
CA PHE A 118 -10.52 2.75 -7.83
C PHE A 118 -10.27 2.01 -6.52
N ASN A 119 -10.00 2.72 -5.42
CA ASN A 119 -9.86 2.08 -4.10
C ASN A 119 -11.16 1.41 -3.64
N LYS A 120 -12.33 2.01 -3.91
CA LYS A 120 -13.63 1.39 -3.62
C LYS A 120 -13.84 0.11 -4.44
N LEU A 121 -13.62 0.18 -5.76
CA LEU A 121 -13.72 -0.98 -6.64
C LEU A 121 -12.75 -2.09 -6.22
N PHE A 122 -11.52 -1.73 -5.86
CA PHE A 122 -10.52 -2.68 -5.39
C PHE A 122 -10.98 -3.42 -4.12
N GLU A 123 -11.55 -2.70 -3.14
CA GLU A 123 -12.10 -3.32 -1.93
C GLU A 123 -13.28 -4.28 -2.24
N GLU A 124 -14.10 -3.96 -3.23
CA GLU A 124 -15.16 -4.87 -3.70
C GLU A 124 -14.59 -6.14 -4.31
N LEU A 125 -13.55 -6.01 -5.14
CA LEU A 125 -12.84 -7.15 -5.73
C LEU A 125 -12.16 -8.01 -4.65
N LEU A 126 -11.56 -7.40 -3.63
CA LEU A 126 -11.01 -8.14 -2.48
C LEU A 126 -12.08 -8.96 -1.76
N LYS A 127 -13.26 -8.39 -1.54
CA LYS A 127 -14.40 -9.09 -0.91
C LYS A 127 -14.90 -10.23 -1.79
N ALA A 128 -15.00 -10.04 -3.11
CA ALA A 128 -15.35 -11.11 -4.04
C ALA A 128 -14.34 -12.26 -3.99
N ARG A 129 -13.04 -11.94 -4.03
CA ARG A 129 -11.96 -12.93 -3.96
C ARG A 129 -11.96 -13.73 -2.65
N LYS A 130 -12.20 -13.07 -1.50
CA LYS A 130 -12.32 -13.76 -0.20
C LYS A 130 -13.52 -14.72 -0.16
N ARG A 131 -14.65 -14.35 -0.78
CA ARG A 131 -15.83 -15.23 -0.86
C ARG A 131 -15.60 -16.47 -1.71
N SER A 132 -14.86 -16.36 -2.82
CA SER A 132 -14.53 -17.51 -3.66
C SER A 132 -13.48 -18.44 -3.03
N ALA A 133 -12.60 -17.93 -2.18
CA ALA A 133 -11.57 -18.74 -1.50
C ALA A 133 -12.10 -19.52 -0.28
N ASN A 134 -13.23 -19.09 0.29
CA ASN A 134 -13.86 -19.74 1.45
C ASN A 134 -14.98 -20.73 1.08
N LYS A 135 -15.13 -21.05 -0.21
CA LYS A 135 -16.12 -21.97 -0.76
C LYS A 135 -15.40 -23.23 -1.24
#